data_AF-A0A7Z2G812-F1
#
_entry.id   AF-A0A7Z2G812-F1
#
_cell.length_a   1.000
_cell.length_b   1.000
_cell.length_c   1.000
_cell.angle_alpha   90.00
_cell.angle_beta   90.00
_cell.angle_gamma   90.00
#
_symmetry.space_group_name_H-M   'P 1'
#
loop_
_entity.id
_entity.type
_entity.pdbx_description
1 polymer ?
#
loop_
_entity_poly.entity_id
_entity_poly.type
_entity_poly.pdbx_seq_one_letter_code
_entity_poly.pdbx_strand_id
1 'polypeptide(L)' 'MKLLSKHWSHRFPVELSSEQATIYFGDSGCRLTPRNGALNIEVWGEKNALPQLQDIVLDHLQRFARRGETLRASWSRDE' A
#
# COMPACT_ATOMS: atom_id res chain seq x y z
N MET A 1 -3.37 8.30 10.13
CA MET A 1 -3.00 6.90 10.47
C MET A 1 -4.12 6.12 11.18
N LYS A 2 -4.75 6.60 12.26
CA LYS A 2 -5.80 5.82 12.99
C LYS A 2 -7.06 5.45 12.18
N LEU A 3 -7.39 6.21 11.13
CA LEU A 3 -8.62 5.99 10.35
C LEU A 3 -8.51 4.88 9.30
N LEU A 4 -7.37 4.66 8.61
CA LEU A 4 -7.28 3.46 7.74
C LEU A 4 -7.21 2.18 8.55
N SER A 5 -6.49 2.15 9.68
CA SER A 5 -6.42 0.93 10.51
C SER A 5 -7.82 0.48 10.96
N LYS A 6 -8.71 1.42 11.34
CA LYS A 6 -10.11 1.08 11.66
C LYS A 6 -10.94 0.63 10.46
N HIS A 7 -10.63 1.13 9.26
CA HIS A 7 -11.39 0.80 8.04
C HIS A 7 -10.97 -0.57 7.47
N TRP A 8 -9.72 -0.97 7.66
CA TRP A 8 -9.15 -2.20 7.13
C TRP A 8 -9.16 -3.36 8.11
N SER A 9 -9.02 -3.13 9.42
CA SER A 9 -9.05 -4.19 10.45
C SER A 9 -10.38 -4.92 10.59
N HIS A 10 -11.42 -4.52 9.86
CA HIS A 10 -12.68 -5.28 9.79
C HIS A 10 -12.71 -6.29 8.61
N ARG A 11 -11.70 -6.27 7.73
CA ARG A 11 -11.63 -7.11 6.52
C ARG A 11 -10.26 -7.76 6.29
N PHE A 12 -9.16 -7.18 6.79
CA PHE A 12 -7.79 -7.58 6.43
C PHE A 12 -6.76 -7.40 7.58
N PRO A 13 -5.82 -8.33 7.76
CA PRO A 13 -4.69 -8.15 8.66
C PRO A 13 -3.76 -7.04 8.17
N VAL A 14 -3.37 -6.14 9.07
CA VAL A 14 -2.40 -5.08 8.81
C VAL A 14 -1.32 -5.16 9.89
N GLU A 15 -0.09 -5.40 9.47
CA GLU A 15 1.10 -5.34 10.32
C GLU A 15 1.77 -3.98 10.15
N LEU A 16 1.73 -3.15 11.20
CA LEU A 16 2.40 -1.87 11.24
C LEU A 16 3.61 -1.97 12.17
N SER A 17 4.79 -1.69 11.65
CA SER A 17 6.03 -1.56 12.41
C SER A 17 6.61 -0.16 12.25
N SER A 18 7.63 0.18 13.06
CA SER A 18 8.32 1.47 12.98
C SER A 18 9.01 1.71 11.63
N GLU A 19 9.34 0.63 10.92
CA GLU A 19 10.16 0.66 9.70
C GLU A 19 9.39 0.33 8.41
N GLN A 20 8.22 -0.31 8.52
CA GLN A 20 7.43 -0.74 7.37
C GLN A 20 5.97 -0.99 7.76
N ALA A 21 5.09 -0.98 6.77
CA ALA A 21 3.69 -1.37 6.90
C ALA A 21 3.36 -2.46 5.90
N THR A 22 2.85 -3.59 6.36
CA THR A 22 2.42 -4.71 5.53
C THR A 22 0.92 -4.88 5.65
N ILE A 23 0.22 -4.99 4.52
CA ILE A 23 -1.22 -5.15 4.45
C ILE A 23 -1.50 -6.44 3.68
N TYR A 24 -2.26 -7.35 4.29
CA TYR A 24 -2.56 -8.66 3.72
C TYR A 24 -4.00 -8.73 3.23
N PHE A 25 -4.19 -9.09 1.97
CA PHE A 25 -5.46 -9.38 1.32
C PHE A 25 -5.60 -10.89 1.05
N GLY A 26 -5.48 -11.72 2.10
CA GLY A 26 -5.39 -13.18 1.93
C GLY A 26 -4.05 -13.58 1.30
N ASP A 27 -4.08 -14.18 0.11
CA ASP A 27 -2.89 -14.61 -0.64
C ASP A 27 -2.18 -13.44 -1.38
N SER A 28 -2.87 -12.30 -1.49
CA SER A 28 -2.33 -11.06 -2.04
C SER A 28 -2.03 -10.06 -0.93
N GLY A 29 -1.28 -9.01 -1.22
CA GLY A 29 -0.85 -8.06 -0.21
C GLY A 29 -0.03 -6.92 -0.77
N CYS A 30 0.25 -5.93 0.08
CA CYS A 30 1.23 -4.92 -0.22
C CYS A 30 2.11 -4.59 1.00
N ARG A 31 3.33 -4.17 0.72
CA ARG A 31 4.31 -3.73 1.71
C ARG A 31 4.77 -2.34 1.34
N LEU A 32 4.71 -1.47 2.33
CA LEU A 32 5.08 -0.07 2.26
C LEU A 32 6.33 0.11 3.11
N THR A 33 7.42 0.50 2.47
CA THR A 33 8.70 0.67 3.14
C THR A 33 9.19 2.10 2.94
N PRO A 34 9.15 2.98 3.96
CA PRO A 34 9.76 4.29 3.87
C PRO A 34 11.25 4.17 3.55
N ARG A 35 11.69 4.98 2.59
CA ARG A 35 13.08 5.17 2.20
C ARG A 35 13.41 6.66 2.28
N ASN A 36 14.69 6.98 2.18
CA ASN A 36 15.16 8.35 2.36
C ASN A 36 14.61 9.26 1.24
N GLY A 37 13.51 9.97 1.50
CA GLY A 37 12.82 10.83 0.54
C GLY A 37 11.84 10.15 -0.42
N ALA A 38 11.59 8.85 -0.27
CA ALA A 38 10.66 8.10 -1.13
C ALA A 38 9.93 7.00 -0.36
N LEU A 39 8.83 6.48 -0.92
CA LEU A 39 8.11 5.34 -0.38
C LEU A 39 8.24 4.17 -1.36
N ASN A 40 8.87 3.07 -0.93
CA ASN A 40 8.88 1.85 -1.71
C ASN A 40 7.57 1.09 -1.50
N ILE A 41 6.97 0.62 -2.58
CA ILE A 41 5.70 -0.12 -2.53
C ILE A 41 5.88 -1.43 -3.28
N GLU A 42 5.75 -2.53 -2.55
CA GLU A 42 5.78 -3.88 -3.10
C GLU A 42 4.37 -4.44 -3.05
N VAL A 43 3.87 -4.99 -4.15
CA VAL A 43 2.52 -5.56 -4.24
C VAL A 43 2.64 -6.98 -4.79
N TRP A 44 2.01 -7.94 -4.11
CA TRP A 44 1.98 -9.33 -4.54
C TRP A 44 0.54 -9.82 -4.62
N GLY A 45 0.32 -10.80 -5.49
CA GLY A 45 -1.00 -11.38 -5.74
C GLY A 45 -1.11 -11.94 -7.15
N GLU A 46 -2.33 -12.31 -7.55
CA GLU A 46 -2.59 -12.84 -8.88
C GLU A 46 -2.28 -11.82 -9.98
N LYS A 47 -1.67 -12.28 -11.07
CA LYS A 47 -1.24 -11.43 -12.21
C LYS A 47 -2.37 -10.57 -12.78
N ASN A 48 -3.59 -11.11 -12.83
CA ASN A 48 -4.77 -10.39 -13.33
C ASN A 48 -5.29 -9.31 -12.35
N ALA A 49 -5.05 -9.50 -11.05
CA ALA A 49 -5.48 -8.59 -9.99
C ALA A 49 -4.43 -7.52 -9.63
N LEU A 50 -3.15 -7.75 -9.98
CA LEU A 50 -2.05 -6.81 -9.68
C LEU A 50 -2.32 -5.35 -10.12
N PRO A 51 -2.81 -5.07 -11.35
CA PRO A 51 -3.08 -3.69 -11.76
C PRO A 51 -4.15 -3.01 -10.90
N GLN A 52 -5.18 -3.76 -10.51
CA GLN A 52 -6.24 -3.27 -9.65
C GLN A 52 -5.73 -3.04 -8.21
N LEU A 53 -4.92 -3.96 -7.68
CA LEU A 53 -4.30 -3.82 -6.37
C LEU A 53 -3.38 -2.60 -6.30
N GLN A 54 -2.58 -2.37 -7.35
CA GLN A 54 -1.72 -1.18 -7.46
C GLN A 54 -2.54 0.12 -7.37
N ASP A 55 -3.63 0.22 -8.11
CA ASP A 55 -4.51 1.39 -8.11
C ASP A 55 -5.16 1.62 -6.74
N ILE A 56 -5.70 0.54 -6.13
CA ILE A 56 -6.29 0.58 -4.79
C ILE A 56 -5.27 1.05 -3.76
N VAL A 57 -4.04 0.52 -3.79
CA VAL A 57 -2.98 0.91 -2.86
C VAL A 57 -2.60 2.38 -3.05
N LEU A 58 -2.48 2.84 -4.30
CA LEU A 58 -2.18 4.25 -4.59
C LEU A 58 -3.28 5.19 -4.12
N ASP A 59 -4.57 4.87 -4.35
CA ASP A 59 -5.70 5.66 -3.85
C ASP A 59 -5.67 5.77 -2.31
N HIS A 60 -5.39 4.67 -1.62
CA HIS A 60 -5.31 4.66 -0.17
C HIS A 60 -4.13 5.48 0.37
N LEU A 61 -2.97 5.42 -0.30
CA LEU A 61 -1.84 6.27 0.03
C LEU A 61 -2.15 7.74 -0.24
N GLN A 62 -2.83 8.06 -1.34
CA GLN A 62 -3.22 9.41 -1.71
C GLN A 62 -4.18 10.03 -0.68
N ARG A 63 -5.08 9.24 -0.09
CA ARG A 63 -5.95 9.67 1.02
C ARG A 63 -5.18 9.96 2.31
N PHE A 64 -3.99 9.41 2.44
CA PHE A 64 -3.12 9.63 3.59
C PHE A 64 -1.99 10.62 3.38
N ALA A 65 -1.70 10.96 2.12
CA ALA A 65 -0.82 12.06 1.77
C ALA A 65 -1.33 13.36 2.42
N ARG A 66 -0.41 14.29 2.70
CA ARG A 66 -0.81 15.61 3.21
C ARG A 66 -1.74 16.29 2.20
N ARG A 67 -2.72 17.05 2.70
CA ARG A 67 -3.62 17.83 1.85
C ARG A 67 -2.81 18.72 0.90
N GLY A 68 -2.92 18.47 -0.40
CA GLY A 68 -2.23 19.22 -1.45
C GLY A 68 -1.07 18.49 -2.13
N GLU A 69 -0.65 17.32 -1.63
CA GLU A 69 0.37 16.50 -2.30
C GLU A 69 -0.27 15.42 -3.18
N THR A 70 0.11 15.34 -4.45
CA THR A 70 -0.27 14.24 -5.35
C THR A 70 0.84 13.21 -5.39
N LEU A 71 0.57 12.00 -4.94
CA LEU A 71 1.50 10.89 -5.04
C LEU A 71 1.45 10.34 -6.47
N ARG A 72 2.61 10.18 -7.09
CA ARG A 72 2.77 9.44 -8.34
C ARG A 72 3.58 8.20 -8.05
N ALA A 73 3.01 7.03 -8.33
CA ALA A 73 3.72 5.77 -8.29
C ALA A 73 4.09 5.36 -9.72
N SER A 74 5.35 4.96 -9.90
CA SER A 74 5.81 4.28 -11.11
C SER A 74 5.98 2.81 -10.76
N TRP A 75 5.10 1.96 -11.28
CA TRP A 75 5.14 0.53 -11.04
C TRP A 75 6.09 -0.14 -12.02
N SER A 76 7.11 -0.80 -11.49
CA SER A 76 7.98 -1.71 -12.25
C SER A 76 7.65 -3.13 -11.86
N ARG A 77 7.64 -4.04 -12.83
CA ARG A 77 7.58 -5.47 -12.59
C ARG A 77 9.02 -5.95 -12.52
N ASP A 78 9.45 -6.44 -11.37
CA ASP A 78 10.70 -7.19 -11.29
C ASP A 78 10.47 -8.50 -12.07
N GLU A 79 11.25 -8.71 -13.14
CA GLU A 79 11.14 -9.85 -14.06
C GLU A 79 11.80 -11.12 -13.52
#